data_AF-A0A8H6CFF5-F1
#
_entry.id   AF-A0A8H6CFF5-F1
#
_cell.length_a   1.000
_cell.length_b   1.000
_cell.length_c   1.000
_cell.angle_alpha   90.00
_cell.angle_beta   90.00
_cell.angle_gamma   90.00
#
_symmetry.space_group_name_H-M   'P 1'
#
loop_
_entity.id
_entity.type
_entity.pdbx_description
1 polymer ?
#
loop_
_entity_poly.entity_id
_entity_poly.type
_entity_poly.pdbx_seq_one_letter_code
_entity_poly.pdbx_strand_id
1 'polypeptide(L)'
;MKALHGALLALALFISSVLSSEVEITQKEQKRQQCNGMYSKSAWGGSVDPFILTKFIQATPEGDEDPIVSLVIFEWKDEDLVGVWPSEDAPKKAFICDDASVESSFCEASQIGEFILSSNASEASKNPITTQSVHLKDPQPVNYPVKRTGYYCVGTYGFSAEDYKAVVEFRNAYGELQAAQIAKLPFYGGLTIVYAVMSIFWGFLYVQNRHDILPVQNYITAIIVFLIVEQLMTWGFYDYSNNHGNNALAKCLMIIVAILNAGRNSFSFFLLLIVCMGYGVVKPSLGKTMWYVRVLALTHFVFGVIYAVASLTITPDNAGPLVLLVILPLAATLTAFYVWTLNSLNLTMKDLLERKQSVKAMMYKKLWWCILGSIVVIFAFFFLNSFTFAGRSDPNFVPDHWKTRWFILDGWLNLVYLVDIAYVAYLWRPTANNRRFAMSDELAQDDEGFEIASFGGSLDEEDARSPDAMENGDGALSPMPPKPMNDSHHQRQSLDGETIFAVGEDGDKWSDDDESPRNSAEHKRLTGKND
;
A
#
# COMPACT_ATOMS: atom_id res chain seq x y z
N MET A 1 25.38 13.54 -11.00
CA MET A 1 24.64 14.37 -11.97
C MET A 1 24.43 13.69 -13.32
N LYS A 2 25.47 13.14 -13.98
CA LYS A 2 25.35 12.42 -15.27
C LYS A 2 24.50 11.13 -15.21
N ALA A 3 24.61 10.35 -14.13
CA ALA A 3 23.77 9.15 -13.92
C ALA A 3 22.29 9.49 -13.68
N LEU A 4 22.00 10.60 -12.98
CA LEU A 4 20.63 11.09 -12.75
C LEU A 4 20.00 11.60 -14.05
N HIS A 5 20.79 12.28 -14.90
CA HIS A 5 20.35 12.68 -16.24
C HIS A 5 20.11 11.47 -17.14
N GLY A 6 20.95 10.44 -17.08
CA GLY A 6 20.73 9.19 -17.81
C GLY A 6 19.46 8.45 -17.39
N ALA A 7 19.16 8.41 -16.08
CA ALA A 7 17.93 7.82 -15.56
C ALA A 7 16.68 8.64 -15.93
N LEU A 8 16.77 9.98 -15.91
CA LEU A 8 15.69 10.89 -16.37
C LEU A 8 15.47 10.80 -17.87
N LEU A 9 16.52 10.65 -18.68
CA LEU A 9 16.41 10.49 -20.13
C LEU A 9 15.83 9.12 -20.50
N ALA A 10 16.21 8.06 -19.77
CA ALA A 10 15.60 6.74 -19.91
C ALA A 10 14.11 6.79 -19.52
N LEU A 11 13.77 7.47 -18.42
CA LEU A 11 12.37 7.68 -18.01
C LEU A 11 11.57 8.45 -19.08
N ALA A 12 12.16 9.47 -19.71
CA ALA A 12 11.54 10.23 -20.80
C ALA A 12 11.37 9.41 -22.09
N LEU A 13 12.31 8.51 -22.40
CA LEU A 13 12.23 7.60 -23.55
C LEU A 13 11.20 6.47 -23.33
N PHE A 14 10.95 6.05 -22.09
CA PHE A 14 9.87 5.10 -21.77
C PHE A 14 8.47 5.73 -21.82
N ILE A 15 8.35 7.06 -21.72
CA ILE A 15 7.06 7.77 -21.84
C ILE A 15 6.60 7.85 -23.31
N SER A 16 7.46 7.59 -24.30
CA SER A 16 7.18 7.85 -25.72
C SER A 16 6.42 6.74 -26.47
N SER A 17 6.19 5.57 -25.88
CA SER A 17 5.45 4.48 -26.55
C SER A 17 3.98 4.45 -26.09
N VAL A 18 3.16 5.34 -26.64
CA VAL A 18 1.70 5.35 -26.41
C VAL A 18 1.03 4.50 -27.50
N LEU A 19 1.01 3.17 -27.33
CA LEU A 19 0.20 2.28 -28.19
C LEU A 19 -1.15 2.03 -27.51
N SER A 20 -2.26 2.27 -28.22
CA SER A 20 -3.64 2.03 -27.78
C SER A 20 -3.82 0.59 -27.31
N SER A 21 -4.46 0.36 -26.15
CA SER A 21 -4.75 -1.00 -25.67
C SER A 21 -6.26 -1.20 -25.74
N GLU A 22 -6.70 -1.39 -26.97
CA GLU A 22 -7.81 -2.28 -27.30
C GLU A 22 -7.26 -3.72 -27.27
N VAL A 23 -8.08 -4.71 -26.92
CA VAL A 23 -7.59 -6.09 -26.87
C VAL A 23 -7.54 -6.63 -28.30
N GLU A 24 -6.37 -6.51 -28.92
CA GLU A 24 -6.11 -7.03 -30.26
C GLU A 24 -6.03 -8.56 -30.22
N ILE A 25 -6.90 -9.19 -30.99
CA ILE A 25 -6.91 -10.61 -31.32
C ILE A 25 -6.21 -10.79 -32.66
N THR A 26 -5.31 -11.77 -32.72
CA THR A 26 -4.53 -12.09 -33.92
C THR A 26 -4.42 -13.60 -34.07
N GLN A 27 -3.97 -14.07 -35.24
CA GLN A 27 -3.75 -15.48 -35.52
C GLN A 27 -2.59 -16.11 -34.71
N LYS A 28 -1.95 -15.41 -33.77
CA LYS A 28 -0.96 -16.01 -32.84
C LYS A 28 -1.67 -16.79 -31.74
N GLU A 29 -1.21 -18.00 -31.44
CA GLU A 29 -1.86 -18.93 -30.48
C GLU A 29 -2.22 -18.27 -29.13
N GLN A 30 -1.33 -17.47 -28.55
CA GLN A 30 -1.56 -16.76 -27.28
C GLN A 30 -2.59 -15.61 -27.37
N LYS A 31 -2.93 -15.14 -28.57
CA LYS A 31 -3.83 -14.00 -28.82
C LYS A 31 -5.09 -14.38 -29.60
N ARG A 32 -5.26 -15.65 -29.99
CA ARG A 32 -6.46 -16.15 -30.70
C ARG A 32 -7.70 -16.17 -29.83
N GLN A 33 -7.52 -16.25 -28.51
CA GLN A 33 -8.59 -16.26 -27.52
C GLN A 33 -8.34 -15.19 -26.48
N GLN A 34 -9.38 -14.42 -26.15
CA GLN A 34 -9.36 -13.42 -25.10
C GLN A 34 -10.57 -13.60 -24.20
N CYS A 35 -10.33 -13.64 -22.89
CA CYS A 35 -11.37 -13.86 -21.91
C CYS A 35 -11.39 -12.75 -20.87
N ASN A 36 -12.58 -12.35 -20.45
CA ASN A 36 -12.76 -11.36 -19.40
C ASN A 36 -13.99 -11.66 -18.54
N GLY A 37 -13.92 -11.26 -17.28
CA GLY A 37 -15.09 -11.23 -16.42
C GLY A 37 -16.05 -10.15 -16.90
N MET A 38 -17.35 -10.46 -16.86
CA MET A 38 -18.40 -9.49 -17.17
C MET A 38 -19.47 -9.55 -16.10
N TYR A 39 -19.92 -8.38 -15.64
CA TYR A 39 -21.05 -8.29 -14.73
C TYR A 39 -22.33 -8.03 -15.52
N SER A 40 -23.42 -8.71 -15.11
CA SER A 40 -24.76 -8.36 -15.57
C SER A 40 -25.16 -7.00 -15.02
N LYS A 41 -26.06 -6.31 -15.74
CA LYS A 41 -26.59 -5.00 -15.29
C LYS A 41 -27.21 -5.05 -13.90
N SER A 42 -27.86 -6.17 -13.55
CA SER A 42 -28.42 -6.39 -12.21
C SER A 42 -27.39 -6.51 -11.09
N ALA A 43 -26.15 -6.90 -11.41
CA ALA A 43 -25.13 -7.18 -10.39
C ALA A 43 -24.35 -5.93 -9.97
N TRP A 44 -24.06 -5.01 -10.90
CA TRP A 44 -23.28 -3.79 -10.62
C TRP A 44 -23.97 -2.48 -11.03
N GLY A 45 -25.12 -2.54 -11.71
CA GLY A 45 -25.82 -1.34 -12.18
C GLY A 45 -25.07 -0.62 -13.31
N GLY A 46 -25.75 0.33 -13.95
CA GLY A 46 -25.16 1.12 -15.03
C GLY A 46 -26.15 1.67 -16.03
N SER A 47 -25.67 2.57 -16.89
CA SER A 47 -26.49 3.27 -17.89
C SER A 47 -26.73 2.43 -19.14
N VAL A 48 -25.80 1.54 -19.48
CA VAL A 48 -25.86 0.70 -20.69
C VAL A 48 -26.10 -0.77 -20.34
N ASP A 49 -26.66 -1.53 -21.28
CA ASP A 49 -26.69 -2.99 -21.17
C ASP A 49 -25.31 -3.54 -21.53
N PRO A 50 -24.74 -4.47 -20.74
CA PRO A 50 -23.39 -4.96 -20.99
C PRO A 50 -23.37 -5.86 -22.22
N PHE A 51 -22.31 -5.74 -23.02
CA PHE A 51 -22.15 -6.48 -24.27
C PHE A 51 -20.67 -6.75 -24.56
N ILE A 52 -20.43 -7.70 -25.46
CA ILE A 52 -19.13 -7.97 -26.06
C ILE A 52 -19.24 -7.65 -27.54
N LEU A 53 -18.42 -6.72 -28.00
CA LEU A 53 -18.41 -6.29 -29.41
C LEU A 53 -17.10 -6.73 -30.05
N THR A 54 -17.21 -7.51 -31.12
CA THR A 54 -16.05 -7.95 -31.90
C THR A 54 -16.08 -7.31 -33.27
N LYS A 55 -14.96 -6.68 -33.66
CA LYS A 55 -14.79 -6.06 -34.98
C LYS A 55 -13.53 -6.61 -35.65
N PHE A 56 -13.66 -7.07 -36.88
CA PHE A 56 -12.51 -7.48 -37.69
C PHE A 56 -12.05 -6.30 -38.55
N ILE A 57 -10.74 -6.17 -38.71
CA ILE A 57 -10.18 -5.21 -39.65
C ILE A 57 -10.40 -5.75 -41.05
N GLN A 58 -11.02 -4.95 -41.91
CA GLN A 58 -11.26 -5.31 -43.31
C GLN A 58 -9.94 -5.63 -44.01
N ALA A 59 -9.85 -6.84 -44.57
CA ALA A 59 -8.73 -7.22 -45.42
C ALA A 59 -9.03 -6.74 -46.85
N THR A 60 -8.06 -6.09 -47.48
CA THR A 60 -8.09 -5.79 -48.92
C THR A 60 -7.02 -6.64 -49.60
N PRO A 61 -7.26 -7.96 -49.78
CA PRO A 61 -6.30 -8.82 -50.46
C PRO A 61 -6.13 -8.40 -51.93
N GLU A 62 -4.93 -8.65 -52.48
CA GLU A 62 -4.65 -8.48 -53.91
C GLU A 62 -5.32 -9.62 -54.69
N GLY A 63 -6.63 -9.52 -54.96
CA GLY A 63 -7.40 -10.52 -55.70
C GLY A 63 -8.90 -10.52 -55.38
N ASP A 64 -9.61 -11.51 -55.92
CA ASP A 64 -11.04 -11.76 -55.61
C ASP A 64 -11.25 -12.71 -54.40
N GLU A 65 -10.17 -13.03 -53.68
CA GLU A 65 -10.23 -13.89 -52.50
C GLU A 65 -11.01 -13.21 -51.36
N ASP A 66 -11.94 -13.95 -50.75
CA ASP A 66 -12.68 -13.53 -49.58
C ASP A 66 -12.27 -14.41 -48.39
N PRO A 67 -11.22 -14.02 -47.64
CA PRO A 67 -10.71 -14.83 -46.55
C PRO A 67 -11.68 -14.84 -45.38
N ILE A 68 -11.85 -16.02 -44.79
CA ILE A 68 -12.83 -16.32 -43.74
C ILE A 68 -12.11 -16.55 -42.41
N VAL A 69 -12.66 -15.97 -41.36
CA VAL A 69 -12.25 -16.18 -39.97
C VAL A 69 -13.42 -16.71 -39.17
N SER A 70 -13.21 -17.83 -38.49
CA SER A 70 -14.18 -18.40 -37.55
C SER A 70 -14.19 -17.60 -36.26
N LEU A 71 -15.37 -17.25 -35.77
CA LEU A 71 -15.57 -16.58 -34.48
C LEU A 71 -16.42 -17.47 -33.55
N VAL A 72 -16.07 -17.51 -32.27
CA VAL A 72 -16.91 -18.06 -31.20
C VAL A 72 -16.91 -17.14 -29.98
N ILE A 73 -18.09 -16.94 -29.40
CA ILE A 73 -18.28 -16.21 -28.13
C ILE A 73 -19.09 -17.10 -27.19
N PHE A 74 -18.53 -17.38 -26.01
CA PHE A 74 -19.12 -18.29 -25.02
C PHE A 74 -18.76 -17.91 -23.57
N GLU A 75 -19.50 -18.41 -22.60
CA GLU A 75 -19.11 -18.37 -21.18
C GLU A 75 -18.15 -19.53 -20.89
N TRP A 76 -17.07 -19.31 -20.13
CA TRP A 76 -16.06 -20.32 -19.82
C TRP A 76 -16.61 -21.65 -19.27
N LYS A 77 -17.72 -21.62 -18.52
CA LYS A 77 -18.37 -22.83 -18.02
C LYS A 77 -18.90 -23.75 -19.13
N ASP A 78 -19.09 -23.20 -20.31
CA ASP A 78 -19.55 -23.89 -21.51
C ASP A 78 -18.38 -24.26 -22.44
N GLU A 79 -17.11 -24.13 -22.01
CA GLU A 79 -15.93 -24.52 -22.80
C GLU A 79 -16.04 -25.97 -23.31
N ASP A 80 -16.58 -26.87 -22.48
CA ASP A 80 -16.74 -28.26 -22.87
C ASP A 80 -17.75 -28.49 -24.00
N LEU A 81 -18.67 -27.54 -24.20
CA LEU A 81 -19.69 -27.56 -25.25
C LEU A 81 -19.16 -27.05 -26.60
N VAL A 82 -17.96 -26.45 -26.61
CA VAL A 82 -17.28 -25.97 -27.82
C VAL A 82 -16.31 -27.03 -28.32
N GLY A 83 -16.51 -27.45 -29.57
CA GLY A 83 -15.82 -28.55 -30.21
C GLY A 83 -16.41 -29.92 -29.88
N VAL A 84 -16.07 -30.90 -30.71
CA VAL A 84 -16.49 -32.30 -30.57
C VAL A 84 -15.28 -33.21 -30.58
N TRP A 85 -15.36 -34.36 -29.91
CA TRP A 85 -14.34 -35.39 -30.00
C TRP A 85 -14.63 -36.26 -31.23
N PRO A 86 -13.74 -36.31 -32.25
CA PRO A 86 -13.98 -37.11 -33.44
C PRO A 86 -14.08 -38.62 -33.16
N SER A 87 -13.42 -39.08 -32.10
CA SER A 87 -13.53 -40.42 -31.53
C SER A 87 -13.23 -40.38 -30.03
N GLU A 88 -13.66 -41.40 -29.26
CA GLU A 88 -13.40 -41.47 -27.80
C GLU A 88 -11.89 -41.44 -27.46
N ASP A 89 -11.03 -41.92 -28.39
CA ASP A 89 -9.58 -41.97 -28.24
C ASP A 89 -8.84 -40.79 -28.92
N ALA A 90 -9.57 -39.82 -29.47
CA ALA A 90 -8.94 -38.72 -30.20
C ALA A 90 -8.09 -37.85 -29.27
N PRO A 91 -6.85 -37.50 -29.65
CA PRO A 91 -5.96 -36.70 -28.78
C PRO A 91 -6.37 -35.23 -28.69
N LYS A 92 -7.25 -34.74 -29.58
CA LYS A 92 -7.71 -33.34 -29.63
C LYS A 92 -9.18 -33.26 -30.08
N LYS A 93 -9.91 -32.28 -29.54
CA LYS A 93 -11.23 -31.89 -30.04
C LYS A 93 -11.11 -31.27 -31.44
N ALA A 94 -12.06 -31.57 -32.32
CA ALA A 94 -12.28 -30.82 -33.54
C ALA A 94 -13.11 -29.58 -33.21
N PHE A 95 -12.55 -28.39 -33.49
CA PHE A 95 -13.16 -27.12 -33.13
C PHE A 95 -13.81 -26.40 -34.29
N ILE A 96 -13.38 -26.66 -35.54
CA ILE A 96 -13.76 -25.88 -36.72
C ILE A 96 -14.47 -26.79 -37.72
N CYS A 97 -15.56 -26.31 -38.30
CA CYS A 97 -16.27 -27.01 -39.35
C CYS A 97 -15.52 -26.87 -40.68
N ASP A 98 -14.87 -27.96 -41.09
CA ASP A 98 -14.22 -28.15 -42.39
C ASP A 98 -14.91 -29.26 -43.20
N ASP A 99 -14.49 -29.47 -44.44
CA ASP A 99 -15.09 -30.49 -45.33
C ASP A 99 -15.06 -31.90 -44.69
N ALA A 100 -14.00 -32.24 -43.96
CA ALA A 100 -13.87 -33.51 -43.25
C ALA A 100 -14.88 -33.64 -42.09
N SER A 101 -15.18 -32.54 -41.39
CA SER A 101 -16.18 -32.50 -40.32
C SER A 101 -17.61 -32.62 -40.85
N VAL A 102 -17.86 -32.09 -42.06
CA VAL A 102 -19.15 -32.25 -42.75
C VAL A 102 -19.33 -33.71 -43.20
N GLU A 103 -18.30 -34.33 -43.76
CA GLU A 103 -18.32 -35.77 -44.11
C GLU A 103 -18.59 -36.65 -42.88
N SER A 104 -18.07 -36.25 -41.73
CA SER A 104 -18.26 -36.94 -40.45
C SER A 104 -19.59 -36.59 -39.75
N SER A 105 -20.45 -35.76 -40.38
CA SER A 105 -21.75 -35.30 -39.83
C SER A 105 -21.65 -34.55 -38.50
N PHE A 106 -20.53 -33.89 -38.24
CA PHE A 106 -20.35 -33.03 -37.06
C PHE A 106 -20.90 -31.62 -37.25
N CYS A 107 -21.01 -31.17 -38.49
CA CYS A 107 -21.60 -29.89 -38.87
C CYS A 107 -22.24 -29.97 -40.26
N GLU A 108 -23.10 -29.00 -40.58
CA GLU A 108 -23.70 -28.89 -41.90
C GLU A 108 -22.80 -28.14 -42.89
N ALA A 109 -22.96 -28.38 -44.19
CA ALA A 109 -22.22 -27.66 -45.24
C ALA A 109 -22.49 -26.13 -45.24
N SER A 110 -23.60 -25.69 -44.65
CA SER A 110 -23.93 -24.28 -44.44
C SER A 110 -23.07 -23.61 -43.35
N GLN A 111 -22.45 -24.39 -42.48
CA GLN A 111 -21.70 -23.94 -41.30
C GLN A 111 -20.18 -24.02 -41.50
N ILE A 112 -19.73 -24.21 -42.74
CA ILE A 112 -18.29 -24.27 -43.05
C ILE A 112 -17.62 -22.96 -42.59
N GLY A 113 -16.53 -23.10 -41.84
CA GLY A 113 -15.82 -21.98 -41.23
C GLY A 113 -16.44 -21.46 -39.92
N GLU A 114 -17.45 -22.11 -39.35
CA GLU A 114 -17.93 -21.89 -37.98
C GLU A 114 -17.23 -22.81 -36.97
N PHE A 115 -17.35 -22.49 -35.68
CA PHE A 115 -16.95 -23.40 -34.61
C PHE A 115 -18.02 -24.48 -34.42
N ILE A 116 -17.57 -25.73 -34.26
CA ILE A 116 -18.45 -26.86 -33.99
C ILE A 116 -18.95 -26.76 -32.55
N LEU A 117 -20.27 -26.92 -32.35
CA LEU A 117 -20.88 -26.99 -31.03
C LEU A 117 -21.36 -28.42 -30.76
N SER A 118 -21.35 -28.83 -29.50
CA SER A 118 -21.99 -30.08 -29.10
C SER A 118 -23.50 -30.06 -29.41
N SER A 119 -24.08 -31.21 -29.73
CA SER A 119 -25.51 -31.35 -30.09
C SER A 119 -26.48 -30.79 -29.04
N ASN A 120 -26.04 -30.74 -27.78
CA ASN A 120 -26.85 -30.35 -26.63
C ASN A 120 -26.55 -28.90 -26.19
N ALA A 121 -25.71 -28.16 -26.91
CA ALA A 121 -25.17 -26.88 -26.49
C ALA A 121 -26.25 -25.84 -26.17
N SER A 122 -27.30 -25.76 -27.00
CA SER A 122 -28.41 -24.81 -26.84
C SER A 122 -29.29 -25.08 -25.61
N GLU A 123 -29.37 -26.34 -25.16
CA GLU A 123 -30.16 -26.72 -23.97
C GLU A 123 -29.32 -26.70 -22.69
N ALA A 124 -28.06 -27.13 -22.79
CA ALA A 124 -27.14 -27.21 -21.66
C ALA A 124 -26.63 -25.82 -21.24
N SER A 125 -26.38 -24.93 -22.20
CA SER A 125 -25.84 -23.62 -21.91
C SER A 125 -26.90 -22.65 -21.38
N LYS A 126 -26.51 -21.92 -20.33
CA LYS A 126 -27.33 -20.87 -19.72
C LYS A 126 -27.27 -19.55 -20.48
N ASN A 127 -26.25 -19.34 -21.30
CA ASN A 127 -26.00 -18.13 -22.08
C ASN A 127 -25.74 -18.55 -23.53
N PRO A 128 -26.44 -17.99 -24.53
CA PRO A 128 -26.33 -18.49 -25.91
C PRO A 128 -24.85 -18.52 -26.35
N ILE A 129 -24.39 -19.63 -26.93
CA ILE A 129 -23.08 -19.69 -27.58
C ILE A 129 -23.26 -19.16 -29.00
N THR A 130 -22.47 -18.17 -29.39
CA THR A 130 -22.54 -17.59 -30.75
C THR A 130 -21.33 -18.03 -31.54
N THR A 131 -21.57 -18.63 -32.70
CA THR A 131 -20.53 -18.93 -33.68
C THR A 131 -20.93 -18.38 -35.06
N GLN A 132 -19.95 -17.85 -35.80
CA GLN A 132 -20.15 -17.27 -37.12
C GLN A 132 -18.87 -17.41 -37.96
N SER A 133 -19.04 -17.60 -39.26
CA SER A 133 -17.98 -17.45 -40.27
C SER A 133 -17.95 -15.98 -40.73
N VAL A 134 -16.84 -15.30 -40.45
CA VAL A 134 -16.68 -13.87 -40.76
C VAL A 134 -15.86 -13.71 -42.03
N HIS A 135 -16.49 -13.12 -43.05
CA HIS A 135 -15.86 -12.72 -44.30
C HIS A 135 -15.09 -11.41 -44.13
N LEU A 136 -13.77 -11.42 -44.35
CA LEU A 136 -12.92 -10.25 -44.11
C LEU A 136 -13.03 -9.16 -45.18
N LYS A 137 -13.69 -9.43 -46.32
CA LYS A 137 -13.92 -8.43 -47.37
C LYS A 137 -14.95 -7.36 -46.95
N ASP A 138 -15.96 -7.75 -46.17
CA ASP A 138 -16.95 -6.83 -45.56
C ASP A 138 -17.36 -7.32 -44.16
N PRO A 139 -16.47 -7.19 -43.15
CA PRO A 139 -16.71 -7.75 -41.84
C PRO A 139 -17.75 -6.93 -41.07
N GLN A 140 -18.90 -7.53 -40.79
CA GLN A 140 -19.92 -6.92 -39.94
C GLN A 140 -19.55 -7.02 -38.45
N PRO A 141 -19.84 -6.00 -37.64
CA PRO A 141 -19.57 -6.03 -36.20
C PRO A 141 -20.48 -7.06 -35.51
N VAL A 142 -19.89 -7.96 -34.74
CA VAL A 142 -20.62 -9.00 -33.99
C VAL A 142 -20.86 -8.52 -32.57
N ASN A 143 -22.14 -8.35 -32.21
CA ASN A 143 -22.56 -7.89 -30.88
C ASN A 143 -23.19 -9.03 -30.08
N TYR A 144 -22.59 -9.35 -28.94
CA TYR A 144 -23.05 -10.38 -28.01
C TYR A 144 -23.60 -9.76 -26.72
N PRO A 145 -24.91 -9.86 -26.44
CA PRO A 145 -25.51 -9.27 -25.24
C PRO A 145 -25.23 -10.11 -23.99
N VAL A 146 -24.68 -9.49 -22.95
CA VAL A 146 -24.37 -10.17 -21.68
C VAL A 146 -25.55 -10.05 -20.71
N LYS A 147 -26.32 -11.13 -20.54
CA LYS A 147 -27.47 -11.14 -19.62
C LYS A 147 -27.10 -11.54 -18.20
N ARG A 148 -26.09 -12.40 -18.03
CA ARG A 148 -25.70 -12.98 -16.73
C ARG A 148 -24.24 -12.66 -16.42
N THR A 149 -23.95 -12.50 -15.13
CA THR A 149 -22.56 -12.33 -14.67
C THR A 149 -21.81 -13.64 -14.88
N GLY A 150 -20.66 -13.58 -15.56
CA GLY A 150 -19.87 -14.75 -15.93
C GLY A 150 -18.47 -14.37 -16.39
N TYR A 151 -17.66 -15.37 -16.71
CA TYR A 151 -16.37 -15.18 -17.35
C TYR A 151 -16.52 -15.59 -18.82
N TYR A 152 -16.40 -14.64 -19.74
CA TYR A 152 -16.70 -14.84 -21.15
C TYR A 152 -15.42 -14.84 -21.98
N CYS A 153 -15.41 -15.64 -23.04
CA CYS A 153 -14.30 -15.77 -23.97
C CYS A 153 -14.75 -15.50 -25.40
N VAL A 154 -13.87 -14.83 -26.14
CA VAL A 154 -13.95 -14.67 -27.58
C VAL A 154 -12.79 -15.43 -28.19
N GLY A 155 -13.10 -16.45 -29.00
CA GLY A 155 -12.13 -17.27 -29.72
C GLY A 155 -12.22 -17.01 -31.23
N THR A 156 -11.07 -17.01 -31.89
CA THR A 156 -10.98 -16.83 -33.34
C THR A 156 -10.02 -17.81 -33.98
N TYR A 157 -10.29 -18.19 -35.23
CA TYR A 157 -9.44 -19.07 -36.01
C TYR A 157 -9.48 -18.66 -37.48
N GLY A 158 -8.31 -18.43 -38.09
CA GLY A 158 -8.23 -18.17 -39.53
C GLY A 158 -8.52 -19.46 -40.30
N PHE A 159 -9.70 -19.56 -40.91
CA PHE A 159 -10.11 -20.73 -41.70
C PHE A 159 -9.40 -20.72 -43.06
N SER A 160 -9.58 -19.63 -43.83
CA SER A 160 -8.84 -19.37 -45.07
C SER A 160 -7.91 -18.15 -44.98
N ALA A 161 -8.00 -17.37 -43.90
CA ALA A 161 -7.13 -16.23 -43.65
C ALA A 161 -5.78 -16.67 -43.03
N GLU A 162 -4.65 -16.33 -43.68
CA GLU A 162 -3.30 -16.57 -43.13
C GLU A 162 -2.99 -15.66 -41.93
N ASP A 163 -3.40 -14.39 -41.99
CA ASP A 163 -3.29 -13.42 -40.90
C ASP A 163 -4.55 -12.54 -40.84
N TYR A 164 -4.94 -12.16 -39.63
CA TYR A 164 -6.05 -11.25 -39.40
C TYR A 164 -5.87 -10.50 -38.09
N LYS A 165 -6.59 -9.38 -38.00
CA LYS A 165 -6.66 -8.56 -36.80
C LYS A 165 -8.11 -8.32 -36.44
N ALA A 166 -8.44 -8.61 -35.20
CA ALA A 166 -9.73 -8.30 -34.63
C ALA A 166 -9.55 -7.52 -33.33
N VAL A 167 -10.52 -6.66 -33.03
CA VAL A 167 -10.60 -5.91 -31.79
C VAL A 167 -11.84 -6.37 -31.04
N VAL A 168 -11.66 -6.71 -29.77
CA VAL A 168 -12.76 -7.05 -28.85
C VAL A 168 -12.90 -5.98 -27.78
N GLU A 169 -14.12 -5.49 -27.63
CA GLU A 169 -14.53 -4.57 -26.58
C GLU A 169 -15.44 -5.30 -25.58
N PHE A 170 -15.00 -5.35 -24.32
CA PHE A 170 -15.76 -5.89 -23.21
C PHE A 170 -16.45 -4.75 -22.46
N ARG A 171 -17.67 -4.39 -22.88
CA ARG A 171 -18.39 -3.24 -22.34
C ARG A 171 -19.28 -3.65 -21.17
N ASN A 172 -18.90 -3.22 -19.96
CA ASN A 172 -19.72 -3.44 -18.78
C ASN A 172 -20.75 -2.32 -18.59
N ALA A 173 -21.80 -2.58 -17.82
CA ALA A 173 -22.87 -1.61 -17.58
C ALA A 173 -22.38 -0.32 -16.91
N TYR A 174 -21.38 -0.44 -16.03
CA TYR A 174 -20.80 0.66 -15.26
C TYR A 174 -19.73 1.46 -16.02
N GLY A 175 -19.21 0.98 -17.16
CA GLY A 175 -18.17 1.65 -17.93
C GLY A 175 -17.17 0.72 -18.63
N GLU A 176 -16.00 1.27 -18.98
CA GLU A 176 -14.90 0.62 -19.72
C GLU A 176 -13.96 -0.21 -18.83
N LEU A 177 -14.05 -0.07 -17.51
CA LEU A 177 -13.10 -0.72 -16.62
C LEU A 177 -13.32 -2.24 -16.64
N GLN A 178 -12.22 -3.00 -16.54
CA GLN A 178 -12.31 -4.46 -16.46
C GLN A 178 -13.07 -4.88 -15.19
N ALA A 179 -13.89 -5.92 -15.29
CA ALA A 179 -14.70 -6.41 -14.17
C ALA A 179 -13.87 -6.89 -12.98
N ALA A 180 -12.67 -7.42 -13.21
CA ALA A 180 -11.76 -7.78 -12.12
C ALA A 180 -11.25 -6.57 -11.31
N GLN A 181 -11.36 -5.34 -11.85
CA GLN A 181 -10.81 -4.12 -11.26
C GLN A 181 -11.89 -3.20 -10.67
N ILE A 182 -13.17 -3.37 -11.00
CA ILE A 182 -14.22 -2.44 -10.58
C ILE A 182 -14.32 -2.26 -9.06
N ALA A 183 -14.11 -3.33 -8.29
CA ALA A 183 -14.13 -3.27 -6.83
C ALA A 183 -12.99 -2.43 -6.23
N LYS A 184 -11.92 -2.14 -6.99
CA LYS A 184 -10.87 -1.20 -6.58
C LYS A 184 -11.41 0.23 -6.45
N LEU A 185 -12.38 0.62 -7.26
CA LEU A 185 -12.91 1.97 -7.31
C LEU A 185 -13.52 2.38 -5.93
N PRO A 186 -14.51 1.67 -5.36
CA PRO A 186 -14.98 2.00 -4.01
C PRO A 186 -13.93 1.76 -2.93
N PHE A 187 -13.01 0.80 -3.10
CA PHE A 187 -11.95 0.51 -2.13
C PHE A 187 -10.95 1.67 -1.98
N TYR A 188 -10.38 2.17 -3.08
CA TYR A 188 -9.43 3.29 -3.05
C TYR A 188 -10.12 4.61 -2.66
N GLY A 189 -11.39 4.80 -3.04
CA GLY A 189 -12.20 5.91 -2.56
C GLY A 189 -12.39 5.88 -1.03
N GLY A 190 -12.76 4.72 -0.48
CA GLY A 190 -12.88 4.50 0.96
C GLY A 190 -11.55 4.71 1.70
N LEU A 191 -10.44 4.19 1.18
CA LEU A 191 -9.11 4.43 1.75
C LEU A 191 -8.76 5.92 1.78
N THR A 192 -9.08 6.66 0.72
CA THR A 192 -8.84 8.11 0.66
C THR A 192 -9.59 8.83 1.79
N ILE A 193 -10.85 8.48 2.04
CA ILE A 193 -11.65 9.04 3.14
C ILE A 193 -11.03 8.72 4.49
N VAL A 194 -10.63 7.46 4.72
CA VAL A 194 -10.02 7.04 5.99
C VAL A 194 -8.71 7.80 6.25
N TYR A 195 -7.83 7.91 5.26
CA TYR A 195 -6.60 8.70 5.40
C TYR A 195 -6.89 10.20 5.60
N ALA A 196 -7.92 10.75 4.96
CA ALA A 196 -8.35 12.13 5.19
C ALA A 196 -8.77 12.36 6.65
N VAL A 197 -9.59 11.46 7.21
CA VAL A 197 -10.00 11.52 8.62
C VAL A 197 -8.79 11.41 9.55
N MET A 198 -7.88 10.46 9.29
CA MET A 198 -6.63 10.32 10.04
C MET A 198 -5.79 11.60 9.98
N SER A 199 -5.69 12.24 8.81
CA SER A 199 -4.94 13.49 8.64
C SER A 199 -5.58 14.67 9.35
N ILE A 200 -6.91 14.74 9.43
CA ILE A 200 -7.61 15.78 10.19
C ILE A 200 -7.30 15.61 11.68
N PHE A 201 -7.41 14.40 12.21
CA PHE A 201 -7.09 14.11 13.61
C PHE A 201 -5.61 14.40 13.93
N TRP A 202 -4.70 13.96 13.06
CA TRP A 202 -3.27 14.24 13.19
C TRP A 202 -2.99 15.75 13.12
N GLY A 203 -3.61 16.45 12.16
CA GLY A 203 -3.46 17.89 11.98
C GLY A 203 -3.95 18.68 13.19
N PHE A 204 -5.07 18.28 13.79
CA PHE A 204 -5.57 18.85 15.04
C PHE A 204 -4.54 18.72 16.17
N LEU A 205 -4.01 17.51 16.42
CA LEU A 205 -2.97 17.29 17.43
C LEU A 205 -1.69 18.06 17.13
N TYR A 206 -1.31 18.13 15.85
CA TYR A 206 -0.12 18.86 15.40
C TYR A 206 -0.24 20.35 15.68
N VAL A 207 -1.40 20.96 15.41
CA VAL A 207 -1.64 22.38 15.67
C VAL A 207 -1.70 22.66 17.17
N GLN A 208 -2.41 21.81 17.94
CA GLN A 208 -2.51 21.95 19.39
C GLN A 208 -1.14 21.90 20.08
N ASN A 209 -0.24 21.03 19.61
CA ASN A 209 1.07 20.78 20.21
C ASN A 209 2.23 21.35 19.38
N ARG A 210 1.99 22.36 18.54
CA ARG A 210 2.95 22.92 17.56
C ARG A 210 4.30 23.36 18.15
N HIS A 211 4.34 23.68 19.44
CA HIS A 211 5.55 24.14 20.12
C HIS A 211 6.49 22.99 20.54
N ASP A 212 5.98 21.76 20.62
CA ASP A 212 6.69 20.57 21.11
C ASP A 212 6.88 19.50 20.03
N ILE A 213 6.80 19.87 18.76
CA ILE A 213 6.89 18.93 17.63
C ILE A 213 8.31 18.38 17.47
N LEU A 214 8.39 17.05 17.35
CA LEU A 214 9.62 16.33 17.11
C LEU A 214 9.94 16.27 15.61
N PRO A 215 11.23 16.26 15.21
CA PRO A 215 11.60 16.19 13.80
C PRO A 215 10.99 15.00 13.04
N VAL A 216 10.80 13.85 13.71
CA VAL A 216 10.17 12.65 13.13
C VAL A 216 8.69 12.86 12.79
N GLN A 217 7.97 13.67 13.57
CA GLN A 217 6.55 13.98 13.35
C GLN A 217 6.34 14.78 12.06
N ASN A 218 7.33 15.57 11.63
CA ASN A 218 7.26 16.25 10.33
C ASN A 218 7.27 15.25 9.17
N TYR A 219 8.06 14.18 9.26
CA TYR A 219 8.05 13.11 8.26
C TYR A 219 6.76 12.28 8.32
N ILE A 220 6.21 12.02 9.51
CA ILE A 220 4.91 11.36 9.66
C ILE A 220 3.79 12.23 9.04
N THR A 221 3.80 13.52 9.29
CA THR A 221 2.85 14.48 8.69
C THR A 221 2.95 14.44 7.16
N ALA A 222 4.18 14.49 6.63
CA ALA A 222 4.41 14.44 5.20
C ALA A 222 3.91 13.14 4.57
N ILE A 223 4.11 11.97 5.21
CA ILE A 223 3.63 10.71 4.64
C ILE A 223 2.11 10.58 4.71
N ILE A 224 1.46 11.07 5.78
CA ILE A 224 -0.01 11.04 5.87
C ILE A 224 -0.64 11.89 4.74
N VAL A 225 -0.13 13.10 4.50
CA VAL A 225 -0.60 13.95 3.39
C VAL A 225 -0.30 13.32 2.04
N PHE A 226 0.90 12.75 1.88
CA PHE A 226 1.27 12.03 0.66
C PHE A 226 0.34 10.85 0.36
N LEU A 227 -0.07 10.08 1.38
CA LEU A 227 -1.00 8.96 1.24
C LEU A 227 -2.38 9.42 0.77
N ILE A 228 -2.90 10.57 1.24
CA ILE A 228 -4.16 11.09 0.71
C ILE A 228 -4.05 11.37 -0.79
N VAL A 229 -2.97 12.04 -1.20
CA VAL A 229 -2.76 12.38 -2.63
C VAL A 229 -2.60 11.10 -3.45
N GLU A 230 -1.82 10.14 -2.98
CA GLU A 230 -1.60 8.87 -3.70
C GLU A 230 -2.90 8.07 -3.85
N GLN A 231 -3.70 7.94 -2.79
CA GLN A 231 -4.94 7.18 -2.82
C GLN A 231 -6.01 7.90 -3.68
N LEU A 232 -6.06 9.24 -3.60
CA LEU A 232 -6.96 10.06 -4.43
C LEU A 232 -6.60 9.97 -5.92
N MET A 233 -5.31 10.04 -6.25
CA MET A 233 -4.84 9.88 -7.64
C MET A 233 -5.10 8.47 -8.16
N THR A 234 -4.94 7.45 -7.31
CA THR A 234 -5.25 6.06 -7.67
C THR A 234 -6.75 5.86 -7.92
N TRP A 235 -7.60 6.41 -7.05
CA TRP A 235 -9.05 6.43 -7.27
C TRP A 235 -9.41 7.17 -8.55
N GLY A 236 -8.85 8.37 -8.76
CA GLY A 236 -9.09 9.20 -9.95
C GLY A 236 -8.65 8.52 -11.24
N PHE A 237 -7.58 7.72 -11.22
CA PHE A 237 -7.19 6.89 -12.35
C PHE A 237 -8.25 5.84 -12.70
N TYR A 238 -8.76 5.10 -11.71
CA TYR A 238 -9.78 4.07 -11.96
C TYR A 238 -11.11 4.69 -12.40
N ASP A 239 -11.53 5.80 -11.79
CA ASP A 239 -12.74 6.53 -12.20
C ASP A 239 -12.61 7.10 -13.62
N TYR A 240 -11.50 7.77 -13.92
CA TYR A 240 -11.26 8.32 -15.25
C TYR A 240 -11.23 7.22 -16.32
N SER A 241 -10.51 6.13 -16.05
CA SER A 241 -10.40 4.99 -16.98
C SER A 241 -11.74 4.29 -17.17
N ASN A 242 -12.59 4.24 -16.14
CA ASN A 242 -13.93 3.67 -16.25
C ASN A 242 -14.84 4.49 -17.17
N ASN A 243 -14.76 5.82 -17.08
CA ASN A 243 -15.66 6.73 -17.79
C ASN A 243 -15.19 7.04 -19.22
N HIS A 244 -13.88 7.10 -19.46
CA HIS A 244 -13.31 7.54 -20.73
C HIS A 244 -12.58 6.42 -21.48
N GLY A 245 -12.36 5.26 -20.85
CA GLY A 245 -11.58 4.17 -21.43
C GLY A 245 -10.09 4.46 -21.48
N ASN A 246 -9.39 3.67 -22.29
CA ASN A 246 -7.94 3.63 -22.31
C ASN A 246 -7.30 4.64 -23.26
N ASN A 247 -7.45 5.92 -22.94
CA ASN A 247 -6.89 7.03 -23.72
C ASN A 247 -5.46 7.39 -23.28
N ALA A 248 -4.80 8.28 -24.03
CA ALA A 248 -3.48 8.81 -23.66
C ALA A 248 -3.46 9.39 -22.24
N LEU A 249 -4.53 10.10 -21.82
CA LEU A 249 -4.62 10.65 -20.47
C LEU A 249 -4.71 9.56 -19.39
N ALA A 250 -5.45 8.48 -19.64
CA ALA A 250 -5.55 7.35 -18.71
C ALA A 250 -4.16 6.71 -18.48
N LYS A 251 -3.35 6.60 -19.53
CA LYS A 251 -1.96 6.09 -19.43
C LYS A 251 -1.03 7.05 -18.69
N CYS A 252 -1.14 8.35 -18.94
CA CYS A 252 -0.39 9.34 -18.17
C CYS A 252 -0.74 9.24 -16.67
N LEU A 253 -2.04 9.13 -16.33
CA LEU A 253 -2.49 8.92 -14.96
C LEU A 253 -1.97 7.60 -14.38
N MET A 254 -1.98 6.51 -15.14
CA MET A 254 -1.40 5.22 -14.73
C MET A 254 0.08 5.35 -14.37
N ILE A 255 0.87 6.06 -15.18
CA ILE A 255 2.30 6.30 -14.90
C ILE A 255 2.47 7.15 -13.64
N ILE A 256 1.65 8.19 -13.45
CA ILE A 256 1.69 9.02 -12.24
C ILE A 256 1.38 8.17 -11.00
N VAL A 257 0.33 7.34 -11.04
CA VAL A 257 -0.03 6.43 -9.95
C VAL A 257 1.10 5.44 -9.66
N ALA A 258 1.73 4.89 -10.70
CA ALA A 258 2.89 4.01 -10.56
C ALA A 258 4.08 4.69 -9.85
N ILE A 259 4.36 5.96 -10.19
CA ILE A 259 5.41 6.76 -9.54
C ILE A 259 5.04 7.05 -8.08
N LEU A 260 3.79 7.42 -7.79
CA LEU A 260 3.33 7.67 -6.43
C LEU A 260 3.40 6.40 -5.57
N ASN A 261 3.04 5.24 -6.10
CA ASN A 261 3.19 3.96 -5.40
C ASN A 261 4.67 3.62 -5.11
N ALA A 262 5.58 3.84 -6.06
CA ALA A 262 7.02 3.71 -5.81
C ALA A 262 7.52 4.70 -4.74
N GLY A 263 6.97 5.92 -4.77
CA GLY A 263 7.20 6.96 -3.77
C GLY A 263 6.76 6.54 -2.37
N ARG A 264 5.54 5.98 -2.25
CA ARG A 264 4.99 5.42 -1.01
C ARG A 264 5.96 4.41 -0.41
N ASN A 265 6.31 3.37 -1.16
CA ASN A 265 7.19 2.30 -0.67
C ASN A 265 8.54 2.85 -0.18
N SER A 266 9.16 3.72 -0.99
CA SER A 266 10.48 4.30 -0.68
C SER A 266 10.42 5.21 0.55
N PHE A 267 9.36 6.01 0.67
CA PHE A 267 9.19 6.90 1.80
C PHE A 267 8.89 6.12 3.09
N SER A 268 8.09 5.06 3.02
CA SER A 268 7.80 4.21 4.19
C SER A 268 9.05 3.51 4.70
N PHE A 269 9.90 2.95 3.83
CA PHE A 269 11.17 2.37 4.26
C PHE A 269 12.12 3.41 4.85
N PHE A 270 12.20 4.59 4.25
CA PHE A 270 12.96 5.71 4.79
C PHE A 270 12.48 6.10 6.20
N LEU A 271 11.16 6.29 6.37
CA LEU A 271 10.55 6.67 7.64
C LEU A 271 10.79 5.60 8.72
N LEU A 272 10.53 4.33 8.39
CA LEU A 272 10.73 3.22 9.31
C LEU A 272 12.20 3.15 9.77
N LEU A 273 13.15 3.28 8.85
CA LEU A 273 14.57 3.22 9.19
C LEU A 273 14.98 4.37 10.13
N ILE A 274 14.61 5.62 9.83
CA ILE A 274 14.99 6.75 10.71
C ILE A 274 14.31 6.66 12.09
N VAL A 275 13.08 6.14 12.15
CA VAL A 275 12.39 5.88 13.41
C VAL A 275 13.17 4.83 14.21
N CYS A 276 13.48 3.66 13.61
CA CYS A 276 14.27 2.61 14.26
C CYS A 276 15.67 3.07 14.70
N MET A 277 16.28 4.01 13.99
CA MET A 277 17.57 4.64 14.38
C MET A 277 17.48 5.60 15.57
N GLY A 278 16.29 5.92 16.06
CA GLY A 278 16.12 6.82 17.20
C GLY A 278 15.90 8.28 16.83
N TYR A 279 15.71 8.62 15.54
CA TYR A 279 15.70 10.01 15.10
C TYR A 279 14.58 10.83 15.76
N GLY A 280 14.96 11.96 16.37
CA GLY A 280 14.03 12.88 17.03
C GLY A 280 13.65 12.51 18.46
N VAL A 281 13.80 11.25 18.88
CA VAL A 281 13.43 10.80 20.24
C VAL A 281 14.65 10.42 21.08
N VAL A 282 15.55 9.62 20.51
CA VAL A 282 16.77 9.14 21.18
C VAL A 282 17.98 9.94 20.69
N LYS A 283 18.01 10.24 19.39
CA LYS A 283 19.09 11.01 18.76
C LYS A 283 18.51 12.30 18.17
N PRO A 284 19.00 13.48 18.59
CA PRO A 284 18.52 14.75 18.04
C PRO A 284 18.89 14.90 16.56
N SER A 285 20.00 14.30 16.12
CA SER A 285 20.43 14.26 14.72
C SER A 285 21.17 12.95 14.41
N LEU A 286 21.00 12.48 13.16
CA LEU A 286 21.73 11.33 12.62
C LEU A 286 23.05 11.73 11.93
N GLY A 287 23.34 13.02 11.80
CA GLY A 287 24.57 13.52 11.16
C GLY A 287 24.78 12.96 9.74
N LYS A 288 25.98 12.44 9.46
CA LYS A 288 26.34 11.84 8.15
C LYS A 288 25.48 10.63 7.79
N THR A 289 24.97 9.89 8.78
CA THR A 289 24.12 8.72 8.55
C THR A 289 22.82 9.10 7.82
N MET A 290 22.28 10.29 8.08
CA MET A 290 21.10 10.80 7.38
C MET A 290 21.30 10.88 5.86
N TRP A 291 22.50 11.24 5.41
CA TRP A 291 22.84 11.30 3.98
C TRP A 291 22.78 9.90 3.35
N TYR A 292 23.36 8.89 3.98
CA TYR A 292 23.32 7.52 3.48
C TYR A 292 21.90 6.97 3.40
N VAL A 293 21.08 7.23 4.42
CA VAL A 293 19.66 6.81 4.44
C VAL A 293 18.87 7.48 3.32
N ARG A 294 19.11 8.77 3.05
CA ARG A 294 18.50 9.50 1.92
C ARG A 294 18.94 8.95 0.58
N VAL A 295 20.23 8.67 0.39
CA VAL A 295 20.75 8.09 -0.86
C VAL A 295 20.17 6.70 -1.08
N LEU A 296 20.05 5.88 -0.03
CA LEU A 296 19.42 4.56 -0.11
C LEU A 296 17.95 4.66 -0.53
N ALA A 297 17.19 5.56 0.10
CA ALA A 297 15.78 5.81 -0.24
C ALA A 297 15.60 6.32 -1.67
N LEU A 298 16.43 7.27 -2.11
CA LEU A 298 16.39 7.78 -3.47
C LEU A 298 16.75 6.69 -4.49
N THR A 299 17.72 5.84 -4.17
CA THR A 299 18.12 4.72 -5.04
C THR A 299 16.98 3.72 -5.17
N HIS A 300 16.35 3.34 -4.05
CA HIS A 300 15.19 2.45 -4.05
C HIS A 300 14.02 3.05 -4.84
N PHE A 301 13.75 4.35 -4.68
CA PHE A 301 12.73 5.06 -5.44
C PHE A 301 12.99 5.03 -6.95
N VAL A 302 14.20 5.36 -7.38
CA VAL A 302 14.56 5.37 -8.81
C VAL A 302 14.39 3.99 -9.43
N PHE A 303 14.92 2.93 -8.81
CA PHE A 303 14.75 1.57 -9.32
C PHE A 303 13.29 1.10 -9.22
N GLY A 304 12.54 1.53 -8.20
CA GLY A 304 11.12 1.25 -8.05
C GLY A 304 10.28 1.87 -9.17
N VAL A 305 10.56 3.11 -9.56
CA VAL A 305 9.92 3.78 -10.70
C VAL A 305 10.27 3.07 -12.01
N ILE A 306 11.56 2.76 -12.23
CA ILE A 306 11.99 2.05 -13.45
C ILE A 306 11.29 0.69 -13.53
N TYR A 307 11.23 -0.06 -12.43
CA TYR A 307 10.52 -1.35 -12.37
C TYR A 307 9.03 -1.18 -12.67
N ALA A 308 8.36 -0.21 -12.04
CA ALA A 308 6.94 0.02 -12.24
C ALA A 308 6.63 0.37 -13.71
N VAL A 309 7.40 1.28 -14.33
CA VAL A 309 7.22 1.64 -15.74
C VAL A 309 7.57 0.48 -16.69
N ALA A 310 8.65 -0.26 -16.41
CA ALA A 310 9.04 -1.42 -17.20
C ALA A 310 7.95 -2.51 -17.17
N SER A 311 7.35 -2.76 -16.00
CA SER A 311 6.27 -3.73 -15.84
C SER A 311 4.98 -3.37 -16.60
N LEU A 312 4.80 -2.09 -16.95
CA LEU A 312 3.66 -1.58 -17.69
C LEU A 312 3.90 -1.55 -19.21
N THR A 313 5.15 -1.62 -19.66
CA THR A 313 5.54 -1.46 -21.07
C THR A 313 6.06 -2.74 -21.71
N ILE A 314 6.55 -3.69 -20.91
CA ILE A 314 7.16 -4.92 -21.39
C ILE A 314 6.22 -6.10 -21.08
N THR A 315 5.77 -6.81 -22.12
CA THR A 315 5.04 -8.07 -21.93
C THR A 315 5.98 -9.13 -21.33
N PRO A 316 5.50 -10.00 -20.43
CA PRO A 316 6.33 -11.04 -19.79
C PRO A 316 7.08 -11.91 -20.78
N ASP A 317 6.50 -12.17 -21.95
CA ASP A 317 7.08 -12.99 -23.02
C ASP A 317 8.29 -12.33 -23.72
N ASN A 318 8.43 -11.02 -23.59
CA ASN A 318 9.55 -10.22 -24.12
C ASN A 318 10.51 -9.74 -23.00
N ALA A 319 10.33 -10.22 -21.76
CA ALA A 319 11.17 -9.85 -20.63
C ALA A 319 12.57 -10.46 -20.77
N GLY A 320 13.45 -9.75 -21.50
CA GLY A 320 14.84 -10.16 -21.66
C GLY A 320 15.66 -10.05 -20.37
N PRO A 321 16.94 -10.48 -20.39
CA PRO A 321 17.87 -10.40 -19.25
C PRO A 321 18.00 -8.99 -18.63
N LEU A 322 17.62 -7.94 -19.37
CA LEU A 322 17.62 -6.56 -18.89
C LEU A 322 16.64 -6.31 -17.74
N VAL A 323 15.55 -7.07 -17.63
CA VAL A 323 14.61 -6.96 -16.49
C VAL A 323 15.31 -7.33 -15.18
N LEU A 324 16.23 -8.30 -15.22
CA LEU A 324 17.04 -8.70 -14.06
C LEU A 324 17.96 -7.57 -13.58
N LEU A 325 18.47 -6.72 -14.50
CA LEU A 325 19.30 -5.57 -14.17
C LEU A 325 18.53 -4.52 -13.35
N VAL A 326 17.20 -4.47 -13.46
CA VAL A 326 16.35 -3.59 -12.66
C VAL A 326 15.93 -4.25 -11.35
N ILE A 327 15.58 -5.53 -11.38
CA ILE A 327 15.11 -6.28 -10.21
C ILE A 327 16.23 -6.46 -9.17
N LEU A 328 17.46 -6.77 -9.60
CA LEU A 328 18.57 -7.03 -8.68
C LEU A 328 18.92 -5.82 -7.79
N PRO A 329 19.11 -4.59 -8.31
CA PRO A 329 19.32 -3.41 -7.46
C PRO A 329 18.12 -3.09 -6.57
N LEU A 330 16.89 -3.31 -7.06
CA LEU A 330 15.68 -3.09 -6.26
C LEU A 330 15.63 -4.05 -5.07
N ALA A 331 15.91 -5.34 -5.30
CA ALA A 331 15.99 -6.34 -4.24
C ALA A 331 17.14 -6.03 -3.27
N ALA A 332 18.33 -5.66 -3.77
CA ALA A 332 19.48 -5.32 -2.93
C ALA A 332 19.20 -4.11 -2.00
N THR A 333 18.54 -3.06 -2.52
CA THR A 333 18.16 -1.90 -1.70
C THR A 333 17.10 -2.26 -0.66
N LEU A 334 16.13 -3.11 -1.00
CA LEU A 334 15.15 -3.64 -0.06
C LEU A 334 15.81 -4.44 1.07
N THR A 335 16.74 -5.34 0.73
CA THR A 335 17.51 -6.11 1.72
C THR A 335 18.33 -5.19 2.62
N ALA A 336 18.97 -4.16 2.06
CA ALA A 336 19.71 -3.17 2.84
C ALA A 336 18.81 -2.44 3.83
N PHE A 337 17.61 -2.00 3.41
CA PHE A 337 16.62 -1.40 4.32
C PHE A 337 16.22 -2.36 5.44
N TYR A 338 15.89 -3.60 5.10
CA TYR A 338 15.46 -4.59 6.07
C TYR A 338 16.53 -4.86 7.14
N VAL A 339 17.75 -5.22 6.72
CA VAL A 339 18.85 -5.53 7.63
C VAL A 339 19.21 -4.32 8.50
N TRP A 340 19.26 -3.13 7.90
CA TRP A 340 19.64 -1.92 8.64
C TRP A 340 18.55 -1.50 9.63
N THR A 341 17.28 -1.67 9.28
CA THR A 341 16.15 -1.36 10.17
C THR A 341 16.17 -2.25 11.41
N LEU A 342 16.31 -3.56 11.23
CA LEU A 342 16.38 -4.52 12.35
C LEU A 342 17.59 -4.26 13.24
N ASN A 343 18.77 -4.06 12.64
CA ASN A 343 19.97 -3.76 13.41
C ASN A 343 19.83 -2.44 14.18
N SER A 344 19.29 -1.39 13.55
CA SER A 344 19.08 -0.09 14.20
C SER A 344 18.10 -0.18 15.36
N LEU A 345 17.00 -0.92 15.19
CA LEU A 345 16.01 -1.13 16.26
C LEU A 345 16.62 -1.86 17.45
N ASN A 346 17.39 -2.93 17.21
CA ASN A 346 18.07 -3.69 18.26
C ASN A 346 19.10 -2.83 19.02
N LEU A 347 19.91 -2.06 18.31
CA LEU A 347 20.91 -1.17 18.92
C LEU A 347 20.25 -0.05 19.73
N THR A 348 19.21 0.58 19.20
CA THR A 348 18.45 1.62 19.91
C THR A 348 17.78 1.06 21.16
N MET A 349 17.17 -0.13 21.07
CA MET A 349 16.53 -0.78 22.21
C MET A 349 17.56 -1.11 23.30
N LYS A 350 18.72 -1.67 22.91
CA LYS A 350 19.80 -2.01 23.84
C LYS A 350 20.35 -0.76 24.55
N ASP A 351 20.63 0.31 23.82
CA ASP A 351 21.11 1.58 24.39
C ASP A 351 20.10 2.18 25.38
N LEU A 352 18.80 2.15 25.07
CA LEU A 352 17.74 2.64 25.96
C LEU A 352 17.61 1.80 27.24
N LEU A 353 17.74 0.47 27.13
CA LEU A 353 17.70 -0.43 28.29
C LEU A 353 18.93 -0.25 29.18
N GLU A 354 20.12 -0.10 28.60
CA GLU A 354 21.36 0.14 29.34
C GLU A 354 21.33 1.49 30.08
N ARG A 355 20.70 2.52 29.48
CA ARG A 355 20.49 3.83 30.11
C ARG A 355 19.29 3.91 31.05
N LYS A 356 18.59 2.79 31.28
CA LYS A 356 17.39 2.71 32.13
C LYS A 356 16.27 3.69 31.72
N GLN A 357 16.14 3.97 30.41
CA GLN A 357 15.10 4.84 29.86
C GLN A 357 13.83 4.05 29.55
N SER A 358 13.07 3.74 30.60
CA SER A 358 11.97 2.77 30.59
C SER A 358 10.83 3.18 29.65
N VAL A 359 10.45 4.47 29.62
CA VAL A 359 9.33 4.95 28.80
C VAL A 359 9.70 4.96 27.31
N LYS A 360 10.90 5.45 26.96
CA LYS A 360 11.40 5.43 25.58
C LYS A 360 11.55 3.97 25.10
N ALA A 361 12.13 3.08 25.92
CA ALA A 361 12.28 1.67 25.58
C ALA A 361 10.92 0.98 25.35
N MET A 362 9.90 1.29 26.16
CA MET A 362 8.54 0.77 25.95
C MET A 362 7.98 1.18 24.58
N MET A 363 8.24 2.40 24.13
CA MET A 363 7.77 2.88 22.82
C MET A 363 8.41 2.07 21.68
N TYR A 364 9.72 1.80 21.72
CA TYR A 364 10.39 0.95 20.73
C TYR A 364 9.99 -0.51 20.83
N LYS A 365 9.68 -1.02 22.03
CA LYS A 365 9.11 -2.36 22.22
C LYS A 365 7.74 -2.49 21.55
N LYS A 366 6.89 -1.47 21.66
CA LYS A 366 5.59 -1.41 20.96
C LYS A 366 5.76 -1.42 19.43
N LEU A 367 6.71 -0.63 18.92
CA LEU A 367 7.06 -0.66 17.48
C LEU A 367 7.54 -2.06 17.04
N TRP A 368 8.40 -2.71 17.82
CA TRP A 368 8.90 -4.05 17.51
C TRP A 368 7.74 -5.07 17.42
N TRP A 369 6.80 -5.04 18.36
CA TRP A 369 5.62 -5.90 18.32
C TRP A 369 4.70 -5.60 17.13
N CYS A 370 4.56 -4.33 16.74
CA CYS A 370 3.83 -3.95 15.53
C CYS A 370 4.47 -4.54 14.26
N ILE A 371 5.80 -4.40 14.10
CA ILE A 371 6.53 -4.97 12.96
C ILE A 371 6.43 -6.50 12.95
N LEU A 372 6.62 -7.16 14.09
CA LEU A 372 6.51 -8.61 14.18
C LEU A 372 5.08 -9.08 13.86
N GLY A 373 4.08 -8.38 14.40
CA GLY A 373 2.67 -8.66 14.15
C GLY A 373 2.32 -8.55 12.67
N SER A 374 2.76 -7.50 11.99
CA SER A 374 2.49 -7.33 10.55
C SER A 374 3.18 -8.41 9.71
N ILE A 375 4.42 -8.79 10.03
CA ILE A 375 5.11 -9.92 9.38
C ILE A 375 4.32 -11.23 9.56
N VAL A 376 3.85 -11.52 10.76
CA VAL A 376 3.07 -12.74 11.05
C VAL A 376 1.73 -12.73 10.30
N VAL A 377 1.01 -11.61 10.30
CA VAL A 377 -0.26 -11.46 9.57
C VAL A 377 -0.04 -11.63 8.07
N ILE A 378 1.02 -11.02 7.53
CA ILE A 378 1.38 -11.12 6.12
C ILE A 378 1.68 -12.58 5.76
N PHE A 379 2.52 -13.24 6.55
CA PHE A 379 2.89 -14.64 6.31
C PHE A 379 1.69 -15.59 6.42
N ALA A 380 0.83 -15.42 7.43
CA ALA A 380 -0.37 -16.23 7.61
C ALA A 380 -1.32 -16.08 6.42
N PHE A 381 -1.55 -14.84 5.96
CA PHE A 381 -2.41 -14.60 4.80
C PHE A 381 -1.81 -15.21 3.53
N PHE A 382 -0.51 -15.02 3.27
CA PHE A 382 0.15 -15.64 2.12
C PHE A 382 0.08 -17.16 2.16
N PHE A 383 0.30 -17.77 3.33
CA PHE A 383 0.23 -19.22 3.50
C PHE A 383 -1.17 -19.77 3.23
N LEU A 384 -2.21 -19.13 3.80
CA LEU A 384 -3.61 -19.51 3.56
C LEU A 384 -3.99 -19.39 2.08
N ASN A 385 -3.58 -18.31 1.42
CA ASN A 385 -3.86 -18.11 0.00
C ASN A 385 -2.99 -19.01 -0.90
N SER A 386 -1.80 -19.44 -0.47
CA SER A 386 -0.94 -20.34 -1.24
C SER A 386 -1.62 -21.69 -1.50
N PHE A 387 -2.45 -22.17 -0.57
CA PHE A 387 -3.28 -23.36 -0.82
C PHE A 387 -4.33 -23.10 -1.91
N THR A 388 -4.91 -21.91 -1.94
CA THR A 388 -5.84 -21.49 -3.01
C THR A 388 -5.13 -21.40 -4.36
N PHE A 389 -3.89 -20.90 -4.39
CA PHE A 389 -3.08 -20.80 -5.61
C PHE A 389 -2.41 -22.11 -6.05
N ALA A 390 -2.43 -23.16 -5.23
CA ALA A 390 -1.87 -24.47 -5.60
C ALA A 390 -2.57 -25.05 -6.86
N GLY A 391 -3.83 -24.67 -7.09
CA GLY A 391 -4.59 -24.98 -8.30
C GLY A 391 -4.35 -24.05 -9.49
N ARG A 392 -3.32 -23.19 -9.49
CA ARG A 392 -3.03 -22.24 -10.59
C ARG A 392 -2.93 -22.89 -11.97
N SER A 393 -2.49 -24.15 -12.04
CA SER A 393 -2.37 -24.91 -13.29
C SER A 393 -3.72 -25.39 -13.83
N ASP A 394 -4.78 -25.32 -13.03
CA ASP A 394 -6.15 -25.60 -13.49
C ASP A 394 -6.62 -24.48 -14.43
N PRO A 395 -7.06 -24.80 -15.65
CA PRO A 395 -7.69 -23.83 -16.56
C PRO A 395 -8.82 -23.01 -15.91
N ASN A 396 -9.55 -23.59 -14.95
CA ASN A 396 -10.66 -22.94 -14.25
C ASN A 396 -10.23 -21.94 -13.17
N PHE A 397 -8.94 -21.86 -12.83
CA PHE A 397 -8.47 -21.03 -11.73
C PHE A 397 -8.81 -19.54 -11.92
N VAL A 398 -8.53 -18.97 -13.09
CA VAL A 398 -8.79 -17.55 -13.39
C VAL A 398 -10.30 -17.24 -13.46
N PRO A 399 -11.12 -18.02 -14.20
CA PRO A 399 -12.57 -17.88 -14.25
C PRO A 399 -13.28 -17.98 -12.89
N ASP A 400 -12.75 -18.74 -11.94
CA ASP A 400 -13.37 -18.86 -10.61
C ASP A 400 -12.96 -17.71 -9.67
N HIS A 401 -11.74 -17.18 -9.82
CA HIS A 401 -11.15 -16.24 -8.87
C HIS A 401 -11.02 -14.79 -9.38
N TRP A 402 -11.45 -14.46 -10.60
CA TRP A 402 -11.27 -13.12 -11.16
C TRP A 402 -11.86 -11.99 -10.30
N LYS A 403 -12.94 -12.27 -9.54
CA LYS A 403 -13.58 -11.29 -8.63
C LYS A 403 -12.75 -10.98 -7.38
N THR A 404 -12.02 -11.97 -6.86
CA THR A 404 -11.31 -11.86 -5.56
C THR A 404 -9.81 -11.65 -5.73
N ARG A 405 -9.26 -11.95 -6.90
CA ARG A 405 -7.82 -11.86 -7.19
C ARG A 405 -7.21 -10.49 -6.90
N TRP A 406 -7.92 -9.40 -7.23
CA TRP A 406 -7.42 -8.04 -6.95
C TRP A 406 -7.25 -7.81 -5.44
N PHE A 407 -8.15 -8.36 -4.62
CA PHE A 407 -8.10 -8.17 -3.17
C PHE A 407 -6.90 -8.91 -2.58
N ILE A 408 -6.61 -10.11 -3.06
CA ILE A 408 -5.50 -10.95 -2.62
C ILE A 408 -4.14 -10.42 -3.08
N LEU A 409 -4.06 -9.80 -4.26
CA LEU A 409 -2.79 -9.30 -4.79
C LEU A 409 -2.47 -7.86 -4.36
N ASP A 410 -3.48 -7.07 -4.02
CA ASP A 410 -3.34 -5.63 -3.82
C ASP A 410 -4.16 -5.14 -2.61
N GLY A 411 -5.45 -5.43 -2.57
CA GLY A 411 -6.38 -4.89 -1.56
C GLY A 411 -5.95 -5.12 -0.10
N TRP A 412 -5.68 -6.37 0.29
CA TRP A 412 -5.36 -6.69 1.68
C TRP A 412 -4.03 -6.09 2.15
N LEU A 413 -3.02 -6.00 1.26
CA LEU A 413 -1.72 -5.38 1.58
C LEU A 413 -1.90 -3.90 1.93
N ASN A 414 -2.79 -3.20 1.22
CA ASN A 414 -3.12 -1.81 1.54
C ASN A 414 -3.83 -1.69 2.90
N LEU A 415 -4.63 -2.67 3.32
CA LEU A 415 -5.26 -2.69 4.64
C LEU A 415 -4.25 -2.92 5.76
N VAL A 416 -3.31 -3.87 5.60
CA VAL A 416 -2.23 -4.07 6.58
C VAL A 416 -1.39 -2.81 6.69
N TYR A 417 -1.04 -2.20 5.56
CA TYR A 417 -0.28 -0.96 5.52
C TYR A 417 -1.02 0.21 6.21
N LEU A 418 -2.35 0.34 6.01
CA LEU A 418 -3.18 1.32 6.70
C LEU A 418 -3.10 1.13 8.22
N VAL A 419 -3.24 -0.10 8.71
CA VAL A 419 -3.17 -0.42 10.14
C VAL A 419 -1.79 -0.08 10.71
N ASP A 420 -0.72 -0.43 10.00
CA ASP A 420 0.66 -0.14 10.43
C ASP A 420 0.92 1.37 10.52
N ILE A 421 0.52 2.14 9.51
CA ILE A 421 0.67 3.61 9.54
C ILE A 421 -0.20 4.24 10.62
N ALA A 422 -1.44 3.76 10.81
CA ALA A 422 -2.31 4.24 11.89
C ALA A 422 -1.69 3.97 13.27
N TYR A 423 -1.11 2.79 13.47
CA TYR A 423 -0.43 2.42 14.71
C TYR A 423 0.82 3.26 14.96
N VAL A 424 1.67 3.46 13.95
CA VAL A 424 2.87 4.31 14.04
C VAL A 424 2.47 5.77 14.30
N ALA A 425 1.45 6.29 13.60
CA ALA A 425 0.93 7.63 13.87
C ALA A 425 0.39 7.74 15.31
N TYR A 426 -0.36 6.76 15.79
CA TYR A 426 -0.83 6.77 17.18
C TYR A 426 0.31 6.76 18.20
N LEU A 427 1.35 5.95 17.96
CA LEU A 427 2.49 5.80 18.85
C LEU A 427 3.37 7.06 18.92
N TRP A 428 3.55 7.75 17.79
CA TRP A 428 4.34 9.00 17.68
C TRP A 428 3.51 10.27 17.66
N ARG A 429 2.24 10.22 18.08
CA ARG A 429 1.32 11.36 18.01
C ARG A 429 1.88 12.59 18.76
N PRO A 430 1.59 13.82 18.28
CA PRO A 430 1.91 15.02 19.05
C PRO A 430 1.17 15.03 20.39
N THR A 431 1.90 15.21 21.48
CA THR A 431 1.40 15.37 22.85
C THR A 431 2.17 16.50 23.53
N ALA A 432 1.57 17.07 24.58
CA ALA A 432 2.20 18.12 25.38
C ALA A 432 3.54 17.63 25.95
N ASN A 433 4.53 18.53 26.02
CA ASN A 433 5.86 18.25 26.57
C ASN A 433 6.69 17.20 25.80
N ASN A 434 6.30 16.82 24.57
CA ASN A 434 7.04 15.83 23.76
C ASN A 434 8.52 16.18 23.57
N ARG A 435 8.83 17.46 23.33
CA ARG A 435 10.21 17.93 23.18
C ARG A 435 11.01 17.79 24.47
N ARG A 436 10.37 18.05 25.62
CA ARG A 436 11.00 17.87 26.94
C ARG A 436 11.23 16.39 27.23
N PHE A 437 10.26 15.53 26.94
CA PHE A 437 10.36 14.08 27.06
C PHE A 437 11.50 13.48 26.19
N ALA A 438 11.66 13.97 24.95
CA ALA A 438 12.74 13.51 24.08
C ALA A 438 14.14 13.92 24.61
N MET A 439 14.24 15.12 25.21
CA MET A 439 15.51 15.69 25.68
C MET A 439 15.84 15.37 27.15
N SER A 440 14.88 14.86 27.93
CA SER A 440 15.12 14.41 29.30
C SER A 440 15.62 12.96 29.31
N ASP A 441 16.65 12.72 30.11
CA ASP A 441 17.06 11.37 30.49
C ASP A 441 16.41 11.04 31.85
N GLU A 442 15.80 9.85 31.95
CA GLU A 442 15.35 9.33 33.24
C GLU A 442 16.58 9.10 34.11
N LEU A 443 16.66 9.78 35.28
CA LEU A 443 17.69 9.47 36.26
C LEU A 443 17.41 8.08 36.81
N ALA A 444 18.42 7.21 36.79
CA ALA A 444 18.35 5.90 37.40
C ALA A 444 18.15 6.07 38.91
N GLN A 445 16.89 6.09 39.36
CA GLN A 445 16.55 5.83 40.75
C GLN A 445 16.62 4.31 40.90
N ASP A 446 17.82 3.78 41.08
CA ASP A 446 17.95 2.46 41.67
C ASP A 446 17.52 2.59 43.12
N ASP A 447 16.45 1.89 43.50
CA ASP A 447 15.94 1.78 44.87
C ASP A 447 16.91 1.02 45.82
N GLU A 448 18.17 0.84 45.44
CA GLU A 448 19.20 0.24 46.28
C GLU A 448 20.21 1.31 46.73
N GLY A 449 19.97 1.86 47.93
CA GLY A 449 21.05 2.44 48.75
C GLY A 449 21.19 3.96 48.73
N PHE A 450 20.13 4.70 49.06
CA PHE A 450 20.31 5.97 49.79
C PHE A 450 19.99 5.74 51.27
N GLU A 451 20.80 4.91 51.94
CA GLU A 451 20.90 4.98 53.39
C GLU A 451 21.57 6.31 53.71
N ILE A 452 20.75 7.30 54.11
CA ILE A 452 21.24 8.44 54.86
C ILE A 452 21.82 7.85 56.14
N ALA A 453 23.14 7.65 56.17
CA ALA A 453 23.85 7.34 57.40
C ALA A 453 23.59 8.50 58.36
N SER A 454 22.63 8.32 59.28
CA SER A 454 22.44 9.21 60.40
C SER A 454 23.70 9.12 61.26
N PHE A 455 24.61 10.07 61.08
CA PHE A 455 25.64 10.37 62.08
C PHE A 455 24.93 10.92 63.32
N GLY A 456 24.47 10.01 64.17
CA GLY A 456 23.77 10.36 65.40
C GLY A 456 23.41 9.11 66.18
N GLY A 457 24.24 8.77 67.16
CA GLY A 457 23.88 7.81 68.20
C GLY A 457 24.85 6.67 68.45
N SER A 458 26.16 6.92 68.47
CA SER A 458 27.02 6.11 69.34
C SER A 458 26.91 6.69 70.75
N LEU A 459 26.53 5.84 71.71
CA LEU A 459 26.71 5.92 73.18
C LEU A 459 25.39 5.66 73.91
N ASP A 460 25.08 4.38 74.08
CA ASP A 460 24.61 3.85 75.36
C ASP A 460 25.00 2.36 75.39
N GLU A 461 26.19 2.08 75.91
CA GLU A 461 26.61 0.72 76.26
C GLU A 461 26.83 0.72 77.77
N GLU A 462 25.98 -0.04 78.45
CA GLU A 462 25.92 -0.24 79.89
C GLU A 462 27.13 -1.04 80.42
N ASP A 463 27.72 -0.48 81.48
CA ASP A 463 28.09 -1.15 82.74
C ASP A 463 29.51 -1.75 82.95
N ALA A 464 29.96 -1.53 84.20
CA ALA A 464 30.96 -2.24 85.01
C ALA A 464 32.48 -1.90 84.96
N ARG A 465 32.87 -1.05 85.94
CA ARG A 465 33.99 -1.18 86.92
C ARG A 465 35.47 -0.91 86.54
N SER A 466 35.96 0.17 87.17
CA SER A 466 37.14 0.26 88.06
C SER A 466 38.53 0.52 87.45
N PRO A 467 39.41 1.21 88.23
CA PRO A 467 40.31 2.24 87.73
C PRO A 467 41.76 1.76 87.63
N ASP A 468 42.59 2.43 86.83
CA ASP A 468 43.95 2.87 87.23
C ASP A 468 44.76 3.47 86.06
N ALA A 469 45.73 4.28 86.46
CA ALA A 469 46.94 4.67 85.74
C ALA A 469 46.85 5.80 84.69
N MET A 470 47.11 7.00 85.23
CA MET A 470 47.61 8.19 84.57
C MET A 470 49.07 7.98 84.13
N GLU A 471 49.41 8.16 82.86
CA GLU A 471 50.80 8.44 82.46
C GLU A 471 50.89 9.38 81.24
N ASN A 472 51.28 10.61 81.57
CA ASN A 472 52.08 11.62 80.87
C ASN A 472 52.24 11.63 79.33
N GLY A 473 51.88 12.81 78.79
CA GLY A 473 52.78 13.72 78.05
C GLY A 473 52.88 13.49 76.54
N ASP A 474 52.92 14.48 75.68
CA ASP A 474 52.87 15.94 75.76
C ASP A 474 52.80 16.39 74.29
N GLY A 475 52.11 17.50 73.93
CA GLY A 475 52.32 18.10 72.59
C GLY A 475 51.15 18.80 71.90
N ALA A 476 50.66 19.88 72.50
CA ALA A 476 50.38 21.19 71.86
C ALA A 476 49.59 21.29 70.54
N LEU A 477 48.38 21.89 70.61
CA LEU A 477 47.97 23.20 70.03
C LEU A 477 46.47 23.24 69.70
N SER A 478 45.67 23.89 70.54
CA SER A 478 44.32 24.38 70.21
C SER A 478 44.35 25.85 69.83
N PRO A 479 43.45 26.29 68.95
CA PRO A 479 42.67 27.50 69.25
C PRO A 479 41.15 27.24 69.22
N MET A 480 40.47 27.92 70.15
CA MET A 480 39.04 27.95 70.47
C MET A 480 38.05 27.98 69.28
N PRO A 481 36.83 27.44 69.46
CA PRO A 481 35.70 27.63 68.55
C PRO A 481 34.95 28.96 68.83
N PRO A 482 34.38 29.63 67.80
CA PRO A 482 33.56 30.82 68.00
C PRO A 482 32.14 30.48 68.50
N LYS A 483 31.61 31.39 69.33
CA LYS A 483 30.26 31.40 69.93
C LYS A 483 29.13 31.53 68.88
N PRO A 484 27.92 31.03 69.19
CA PRO A 484 26.76 31.13 68.32
C PRO A 484 26.18 32.55 68.29
N MET A 485 25.79 33.03 67.11
CA MET A 485 25.02 34.24 66.89
C MET A 485 23.63 33.88 66.33
N ASN A 486 22.63 34.56 66.87
CA ASN A 486 21.21 34.29 66.69
C ASN A 486 20.64 34.79 65.35
N ASP A 487 19.57 34.11 64.95
CA ASP A 487 18.61 34.29 63.86
C ASP A 487 18.46 35.67 63.18
N SER A 488 18.31 35.61 61.85
CA SER A 488 17.39 36.49 61.11
C SER A 488 16.77 35.74 59.92
N HIS A 489 15.46 35.54 60.00
CA HIS A 489 14.58 34.94 59.00
C HIS A 489 14.76 35.51 57.57
N HIS A 490 15.05 34.64 56.61
CA HIS A 490 14.63 34.83 55.22
C HIS A 490 13.97 33.54 54.71
N GLN A 491 12.64 33.60 54.64
CA GLN A 491 11.74 32.55 54.20
C GLN A 491 11.80 32.41 52.67
N ARG A 492 12.38 31.33 52.16
CA ARG A 492 12.19 30.87 50.77
C ARG A 492 11.10 29.80 50.78
N GLN A 493 9.98 30.11 50.14
CA GLN A 493 8.87 29.18 49.91
C GLN A 493 9.35 28.04 49.00
N SER A 494 9.33 26.80 49.51
CA SER A 494 9.23 25.61 48.68
C SER A 494 7.74 25.34 48.42
N LEU A 495 7.37 25.20 47.16
CA LEU A 495 6.09 24.63 46.75
C LEU A 495 6.37 23.21 46.27
N ASP A 496 6.46 22.30 47.24
CA ASP A 496 6.14 20.88 47.05
C ASP A 496 4.62 20.75 47.16
N GLY A 497 3.94 20.19 46.16
CA GLY A 497 2.51 19.95 46.30
C GLY A 497 1.67 19.62 45.08
N GLU A 498 2.20 19.26 43.91
CA GLU A 498 1.35 18.71 42.84
C GLU A 498 1.83 17.34 42.38
N THR A 499 1.30 16.34 43.10
CA THR A 499 1.24 14.94 42.71
C THR A 499 0.50 14.79 41.38
N ILE A 500 1.25 14.42 40.35
CA ILE A 500 0.74 13.80 39.12
C ILE A 500 0.24 12.41 39.53
N PHE A 501 -0.96 12.02 39.08
CA PHE A 501 -1.71 10.79 39.42
C PHE A 501 -2.71 10.93 40.58
N ALA A 502 -3.88 11.50 40.27
CA ALA A 502 -5.13 11.12 40.92
C ALA A 502 -6.19 10.85 39.84
N VAL A 503 -6.63 9.60 39.77
CA VAL A 503 -7.83 9.16 39.04
C VAL A 503 -9.02 9.53 39.92
N GLY A 504 -9.95 10.33 39.40
CA GLY A 504 -11.18 10.74 40.07
C GLY A 504 -12.38 10.50 39.17
N GLU A 505 -13.14 9.47 39.54
CA GLU A 505 -14.41 8.99 39.01
C GLU A 505 -15.57 9.89 39.49
N ASP A 506 -16.47 10.22 38.57
CA ASP A 506 -17.89 10.59 38.64
C ASP A 506 -18.45 11.59 39.68
N GLY A 507 -19.32 12.49 39.19
CA GLY A 507 -20.28 13.21 40.02
C GLY A 507 -20.87 14.49 39.41
N ASP A 508 -21.91 14.34 38.60
CA ASP A 508 -22.74 15.40 38.00
C ASP A 508 -23.28 16.46 39.00
N LYS A 509 -23.29 17.74 38.58
CA LYS A 509 -24.41 18.65 38.88
C LYS A 509 -24.44 19.89 37.98
N TRP A 510 -25.54 20.02 37.24
CA TRP A 510 -25.95 21.18 36.47
C TRP A 510 -26.44 22.34 37.35
N SER A 511 -26.23 23.56 36.88
CA SER A 511 -27.17 24.68 37.05
C SER A 511 -26.95 25.74 35.96
N ASP A 512 -28.02 26.04 35.25
CA ASP A 512 -28.18 26.99 34.15
C ASP A 512 -28.36 28.46 34.61
N ASP A 513 -28.36 29.33 33.59
CA ASP A 513 -28.94 30.69 33.45
C ASP A 513 -28.12 31.93 33.91
N ASP A 514 -27.67 32.76 32.95
CA ASP A 514 -28.53 33.83 32.39
C ASP A 514 -27.87 34.66 31.24
N GLU A 515 -28.73 35.15 30.35
CA GLU A 515 -28.57 35.81 29.04
C GLU A 515 -28.03 37.27 29.07
N SER A 516 -27.03 37.62 28.22
CA SER A 516 -27.15 38.50 27.01
C SER A 516 -26.48 39.91 27.10
N PRO A 517 -26.46 40.76 26.02
CA PRO A 517 -25.31 40.90 25.11
C PRO A 517 -24.79 42.36 24.96
N ARG A 518 -23.60 42.59 24.39
CA ARG A 518 -23.35 43.85 23.65
C ARG A 518 -22.14 43.85 22.72
N ASN A 519 -22.46 44.26 21.50
CA ASN A 519 -21.66 44.55 20.33
C ASN A 519 -20.83 45.84 20.54
N SER A 520 -19.60 45.90 20.03
CA SER A 520 -18.97 47.15 19.56
C SER A 520 -17.70 46.85 18.77
N ALA A 521 -17.83 46.88 17.45
CA ALA A 521 -16.75 47.28 16.57
C ALA A 521 -16.52 48.80 16.72
N GLU A 522 -15.26 49.23 16.64
CA GLU A 522 -14.76 50.40 15.89
C GLU A 522 -13.51 51.00 16.57
N HIS A 523 -12.33 50.89 15.94
CA HIS A 523 -11.47 52.06 15.62
C HIS A 523 -10.18 51.68 14.86
N LYS A 524 -10.19 52.06 13.58
CA LYS A 524 -9.12 52.58 12.69
C LYS A 524 -7.66 52.70 13.18
N ARG A 525 -6.78 52.10 12.36
CA ARG A 525 -5.53 52.62 11.72
C ARG A 525 -4.94 53.95 12.23
N LEU A 526 -3.60 53.96 12.39
CA LEU A 526 -2.64 54.87 11.71
C LEU A 526 -1.18 54.43 11.96
N THR A 527 -0.43 54.28 10.84
CA THR A 527 0.99 54.60 10.55
C THR A 527 2.08 54.52 11.65
N GLY A 528 3.31 54.07 11.38
CA GLY A 528 4.05 54.24 10.14
C GLY A 528 5.39 53.47 10.11
N LYS A 529 5.96 53.51 8.91
CA LYS A 529 7.17 52.83 8.44
C LYS A 529 8.28 53.89 8.35
N ASN A 530 9.46 53.56 8.86
CA ASN A 530 10.72 54.18 8.44
C ASN A 530 11.51 53.14 7.63
N ASP A 531 12.12 53.66 6.57
CA ASP A 531 13.01 53.07 5.56
C ASP A 531 12.39 52.24 4.42
#